data_AF-A0A8J8PIY1-F1
#
_entry.id   AF-A0A8J8PIY1-F1
#
_cell.length_a   1.000
_cell.length_b   1.000
_cell.length_c   1.000
_cell.angle_alpha   90.00
_cell.angle_beta   90.00
_cell.angle_gamma   90.00
#
_symmetry.space_group_name_H-M   'P 1'
#
loop_
_entity.id
_entity.type
_entity.pdbx_description
1 polymer ?
#
loop_
_entity_poly.entity_id
_entity_poly.type
_entity_poly.pdbx_seq_one_letter_code
_entity_poly.pdbx_strand_id
1 'polypeptide(L)'
;MEKSVTIHLPYSNSQLYSVLSDPEFVLPRLFPPIKEVEVTGDSFNAYGRFMGMRFHIYGILNKGEQITYKIYLTAGTGKGEGKLVIRVADSQVELRFEYE
;
A
#
# COMPACT_ATOMS: atom_id res chain seq x y z
N MET A 1 6.05 14.65 -1.84
CA MET A 1 4.74 15.14 -1.35
C MET A 1 4.15 14.14 -0.36
N GLU A 2 3.27 14.59 0.53
CA GLU A 2 2.62 13.74 1.53
C GLU A 2 1.09 13.89 1.46
N LYS A 3 0.37 12.79 1.63
CA LYS A 3 -1.08 12.77 1.85
C LYS A 3 -1.43 11.87 3.01
N SER A 4 -2.37 12.28 3.85
CA SER A 4 -2.90 11.47 4.93
C SER A 4 -4.42 11.47 4.95
N VAL A 5 -5.00 10.37 5.44
CA VAL A 5 -6.42 10.24 5.70
C VAL A 5 -6.64 9.42 6.96
N THR A 6 -7.62 9.80 7.75
CA THR A 6 -8.05 9.09 8.96
C THR A 6 -9.47 8.60 8.77
N ILE A 7 -9.70 7.33 9.09
CA ILE A 7 -11.00 6.65 8.90
C ILE A 7 -11.37 5.94 10.19
N HIS A 8 -12.64 6.07 10.60
CA HIS A 8 -13.20 5.32 11.73
C HIS A 8 -13.97 4.12 11.18
N LEU A 9 -13.69 2.93 11.72
CA LEU A 9 -14.28 1.67 11.26
C LEU A 9 -14.73 0.83 12.45
N PRO A 10 -15.95 0.26 12.44
CA PRO A 10 -16.48 -0.49 13.58
C PRO A 10 -15.93 -1.94 13.63
N TYR A 11 -14.62 -2.12 13.44
CA TYR A 11 -13.94 -3.41 13.45
C TYR A 11 -12.82 -3.43 14.48
N SER A 12 -12.45 -4.60 14.98
CA SER A 12 -11.35 -4.71 15.94
C SER A 12 -10.01 -4.34 15.31
N ASN A 13 -9.09 -3.82 16.12
CA ASN A 13 -7.73 -3.49 15.66
C ASN A 13 -7.04 -4.71 15.02
N SER A 14 -7.25 -5.92 15.53
CA SER A 14 -6.67 -7.15 14.97
C SER A 14 -7.23 -7.49 13.59
N GLN A 15 -8.54 -7.32 13.36
CA GLN A 15 -9.17 -7.54 12.06
C GLN A 15 -8.67 -6.53 11.03
N LEU A 16 -8.64 -5.25 11.42
CA LEU A 16 -8.13 -4.17 10.58
C LEU A 16 -6.65 -4.40 10.24
N TYR A 17 -5.84 -4.72 11.24
CA TYR A 17 -4.42 -4.98 11.04
C TYR A 17 -4.17 -6.14 10.08
N SER A 18 -4.92 -7.24 10.23
CA SER A 18 -4.80 -8.41 9.34
C SER A 18 -5.07 -8.05 7.88
N VAL A 19 -6.16 -7.32 7.61
CA VAL A 19 -6.57 -6.96 6.25
C VAL A 19 -5.67 -5.87 5.65
N LEU A 20 -5.27 -4.89 6.46
CA LEU A 20 -4.40 -3.78 6.02
C LEU A 20 -2.93 -4.22 5.86
N SER A 21 -2.58 -5.41 6.36
CA SER A 21 -1.28 -6.06 6.14
C SER A 21 -1.26 -7.00 4.93
N ASP A 22 -2.33 -7.05 4.14
CA ASP A 22 -2.42 -7.85 2.93
C ASP A 22 -2.24 -6.96 1.68
N PRO A 23 -1.11 -7.08 0.95
CA PRO A 23 -0.88 -6.32 -0.27
C PRO A 23 -1.93 -6.58 -1.36
N GLU A 24 -2.46 -7.81 -1.47
CA GLU A 24 -3.49 -8.16 -2.46
C GLU A 24 -4.80 -7.44 -2.17
N PHE A 25 -5.07 -7.16 -0.89
CA PHE A 25 -6.20 -6.35 -0.49
C PHE A 25 -5.92 -4.84 -0.70
N VAL A 26 -4.81 -4.35 -0.17
CA VAL A 26 -4.52 -2.91 -0.03
C VAL A 26 -4.17 -2.27 -1.36
N LEU A 27 -3.24 -2.85 -2.12
CA LEU A 27 -2.68 -2.18 -3.30
C LEU A 27 -3.73 -1.93 -4.39
N PRO A 28 -4.59 -2.88 -4.77
CA PRO A 28 -5.61 -2.64 -5.79
C PRO A 28 -6.68 -1.63 -5.35
N ARG A 29 -6.92 -1.49 -4.04
CA ARG A 29 -7.93 -0.57 -3.49
C ARG A 29 -7.42 0.86 -3.36
N LEU A 30 -6.17 1.03 -2.95
CA LEU A 30 -5.54 2.36 -2.87
C LEU A 30 -5.06 2.85 -4.23
N PHE A 31 -4.67 1.94 -5.11
CA PHE A 31 -4.21 2.23 -6.47
C PHE A 31 -5.05 1.44 -7.49
N PRO A 32 -6.28 1.90 -7.80
CA PRO A 32 -7.22 1.20 -8.70
C PRO A 32 -6.69 0.74 -10.08
N PRO A 33 -5.66 1.39 -10.66
CA PRO A 33 -5.02 0.92 -11.89
C PRO A 33 -4.25 -0.40 -11.77
N ILE A 34 -3.93 -0.87 -10.55
CA ILE A 34 -3.32 -2.19 -10.30
C ILE A 34 -4.33 -3.29 -10.60
N LYS A 35 -3.89 -4.34 -11.30
CA LYS A 35 -4.73 -5.49 -11.73
C LYS A 35 -4.21 -6.83 -11.24
N GLU A 36 -2.93 -6.90 -10.92
CA GLU A 36 -2.25 -8.10 -10.50
C GLU A 36 -1.33 -7.74 -9.35
N VAL A 37 -1.34 -8.57 -8.30
CA VAL A 37 -0.46 -8.45 -7.15
C VAL A 37 0.06 -9.86 -6.88
N GLU A 38 1.38 -9.97 -6.72
CA GLU A 38 2.07 -11.18 -6.33
C GLU A 38 2.78 -10.91 -5.00
N VAL A 39 2.58 -11.78 -4.02
CA VAL A 39 3.18 -11.64 -2.69
C VAL A 39 4.12 -12.82 -2.43
N THR A 40 5.36 -12.52 -2.08
CA THR A 40 6.40 -13.52 -1.75
C THR A 40 7.03 -13.16 -0.42
N GLY A 41 6.57 -13.81 0.65
CA GLY A 41 6.97 -13.48 2.02
C GLY A 41 6.58 -12.05 2.38
N ASP A 42 7.56 -11.24 2.73
CA ASP A 42 7.38 -9.82 3.05
C ASP A 42 7.58 -8.90 1.84
N SER A 43 7.79 -9.44 0.64
CA SER A 43 7.91 -8.65 -0.59
C SER A 43 6.65 -8.76 -1.45
N PHE A 44 6.38 -7.72 -2.24
CA PHE A 44 5.28 -7.72 -3.19
C PHE A 44 5.71 -7.15 -4.55
N ASN A 45 5.05 -7.64 -5.60
CA ASN A 45 5.04 -7.07 -6.94
C ASN A 45 3.60 -6.78 -7.33
N ALA A 46 3.36 -5.64 -7.98
CA ALA A 46 2.04 -5.23 -8.41
C ALA A 46 2.11 -4.58 -9.79
N TYR A 47 1.27 -5.03 -10.70
CA TYR A 47 1.27 -4.59 -12.09
C TYR A 47 -0.03 -3.88 -12.42
N GLY A 48 0.08 -2.80 -13.18
CA GLY A 48 -1.08 -2.01 -13.55
C GLY A 48 -0.88 -1.22 -14.83
N ARG A 49 -1.95 -0.55 -15.24
CA ARG A 49 -1.96 0.33 -16.41
C ARG A 49 -2.70 1.62 -16.11
N PHE A 50 -2.03 2.75 -16.31
CA PHE A 50 -2.62 4.08 -16.17
C PHE A 50 -2.44 4.87 -17.46
N MET A 51 -3.54 5.41 -18.00
CA MET A 51 -3.54 6.16 -19.28
C MET A 51 -2.78 5.44 -20.42
N GLY A 52 -2.92 4.11 -20.52
CA GLY A 52 -2.26 3.30 -21.56
C GLY A 52 -0.83 2.86 -21.23
N MET A 53 -0.15 3.53 -20.29
CA MET A 53 1.20 3.18 -19.85
C MET A 53 1.16 2.04 -18.81
N ARG A 54 1.99 1.01 -19.02
CA ARG A 54 2.20 -0.04 -18.01
C ARG A 54 3.11 0.48 -16.93
N PHE A 55 2.81 0.12 -15.69
CA PHE A 55 3.69 0.38 -14.55
C PHE A 55 3.79 -0.86 -13.68
N HIS A 56 4.90 -0.93 -12.94
CA HIS A 56 5.20 -1.96 -11.96
C HIS A 56 5.55 -1.29 -10.64
N ILE A 57 4.81 -1.66 -9.61
CA ILE A 57 5.06 -1.30 -8.22
C ILE A 57 5.63 -2.52 -7.53
N TYR A 58 6.76 -2.39 -6.85
CA TYR A 58 7.32 -3.46 -6.04
C TYR A 58 7.84 -2.91 -4.73
N GLY A 59 8.04 -3.79 -3.76
CA GLY A 59 8.37 -3.31 -2.43
C GLY A 59 8.42 -4.37 -1.36
N ILE A 60 8.57 -3.85 -0.14
CA ILE A 60 8.66 -4.66 1.08
C ILE A 60 7.60 -4.16 2.05
N LEU A 61 6.88 -5.10 2.64
CA LEU A 61 5.95 -4.90 3.72
C LEU A 61 6.63 -5.20 5.06
N ASN A 62 6.58 -4.25 5.98
CA ASN A 62 7.05 -4.45 7.35
C ASN A 62 5.84 -4.40 8.29
N LYS A 63 5.70 -5.45 9.10
CA LYS A 63 4.62 -5.60 10.10
C LYS A 63 5.25 -5.43 11.48
N GLY A 64 4.98 -4.29 12.13
CA GLY A 64 5.42 -4.00 13.50
C GLY A 64 4.32 -3.29 14.28
N GLU A 65 4.66 -2.28 15.08
CA GLU A 65 3.68 -1.40 15.73
C GLU A 65 2.75 -0.71 14.72
N GLN A 66 3.25 -0.49 13.50
CA GLN A 66 2.51 0.02 12.36
C GLN A 66 2.83 -0.83 11.13
N ILE A 67 1.95 -0.80 10.13
CA ILE A 67 2.14 -1.50 8.87
C ILE A 67 2.82 -0.53 7.91
N THR A 68 3.96 -0.92 7.34
CA THR A 68 4.73 -0.05 6.45
C THR A 68 5.01 -0.73 5.12
N TYR A 69 4.49 -0.17 4.03
CA TYR A 69 4.85 -0.56 2.67
C TYR A 69 5.91 0.40 2.15
N LYS A 70 7.12 -0.10 1.90
CA LYS A 70 8.13 0.61 1.10
C LYS A 70 7.86 0.30 -0.36
N ILE A 71 7.66 1.32 -1.18
CA ILE A 71 7.17 1.21 -2.55
C ILE A 71 8.20 1.79 -3.51
N TYR A 72 8.49 1.04 -4.56
CA TYR A 72 9.25 1.47 -5.73
C TYR A 72 8.34 1.36 -6.95
N LEU A 73 8.29 2.42 -7.76
CA LEU A 73 7.50 2.50 -8.97
C LEU A 73 8.43 2.55 -10.18
N THR A 74 8.12 1.75 -11.19
CA THR A 74 8.72 1.87 -12.53
C THR A 74 7.63 2.01 -13.58
N ALA A 75 7.77 3.00 -14.46
CA ALA A 75 6.83 3.24 -15.55
C ALA A 75 7.60 3.79 -16.76
N GLY A 76 7.81 2.93 -17.78
CA GLY A 76 8.72 3.25 -18.88
C GLY A 76 10.14 3.48 -18.38
N THR A 77 10.70 4.68 -18.61
CA THR A 77 12.01 5.11 -18.07
C THR A 77 11.90 5.81 -16.72
N GLY A 78 10.68 6.11 -16.26
CA GLY A 78 10.43 6.79 -14.99
C GLY A 78 10.60 5.85 -13.81
N LYS A 79 11.21 6.36 -12.75
CA LYS A 79 11.31 5.71 -11.43
C LYS A 79 10.73 6.64 -10.38
N GLY A 80 10.11 6.07 -9.35
CA GLY A 80 9.64 6.80 -8.20
C GLY A 80 9.73 5.94 -6.95
N GLU A 81 9.80 6.59 -5.80
CA GLU A 81 9.81 5.93 -4.51
C GLU A 81 8.70 6.49 -3.64
N GLY A 82 8.16 5.64 -2.79
CA GLY A 82 7.11 6.02 -1.87
C GLY A 82 7.04 5.11 -0.66
N LYS A 83 6.27 5.56 0.33
CA LYS A 83 6.08 4.87 1.59
C LYS A 83 4.64 5.05 2.04
N LEU A 84 3.93 3.95 2.21
CA LEU A 84 2.62 3.93 2.85
C LEU A 84 2.78 3.42 4.28
N VAL A 85 2.40 4.25 5.24
CA VAL A 85 2.34 3.89 6.66
C VAL A 85 0.87 3.81 7.07
N ILE A 86 0.51 2.71 7.73
CA ILE A 86 -0.83 2.47 8.25
C ILE A 86 -0.74 2.26 9.75
N ARG A 87 -1.43 3.09 10.52
CA ARG A 87 -1.57 2.94 11.97
C ARG A 87 -3.00 2.56 12.29
N VAL A 88 -3.15 1.56 13.15
CA VAL A 88 -4.46 1.06 13.62
C VAL A 88 -4.48 1.20 15.14
N ALA A 89 -5.36 2.06 15.64
CA ALA A 89 -5.55 2.28 17.07
C ALA A 89 -7.02 2.65 17.33
N ASP A 90 -7.61 2.18 18.42
CA ASP A 90 -8.95 2.58 18.87
C ASP A 90 -10.05 2.58 17.78
N SER A 91 -10.10 1.55 16.92
CA SER A 91 -11.05 1.48 15.79
C SER A 91 -10.88 2.60 14.74
N GLN A 92 -9.72 3.26 14.74
CA GLN A 92 -9.30 4.27 13.81
C GLN A 92 -8.12 3.75 12.98
N VAL A 93 -8.15 4.05 11.69
CA VAL A 93 -7.08 3.78 10.74
C VAL A 93 -6.55 5.10 10.21
N GLU A 94 -5.27 5.36 10.48
CA GLU A 94 -4.53 6.46 9.86
C GLU A 94 -3.69 5.90 8.71
N LEU A 95 -3.94 6.40 7.50
CA LEU A 95 -3.17 6.09 6.30
C LEU A 95 -2.33 7.31 5.95
N ARG A 96 -1.02 7.15 5.83
CA ARG A 96 -0.09 8.21 5.40
C ARG A 96 0.74 7.72 4.24
N PHE A 97 0.61 8.38 3.09
CA PHE A 97 1.36 8.08 1.88
C PHE A 97 2.32 9.23 1.56
N GLU A 98 3.61 8.90 1.56
CA GLU A 98 4.71 9.77 1.17
C GLU A 98 5.24 9.29 -0.17
N TYR A 99 5.48 10.21 -1.11
CA TYR A 99 6.10 9.90 -2.41
C TYR A 99 7.02 11.02 -2.84
N GLU A 100 8.11 10.68 -3.52
CA GLU A 100 9.02 11.64 -4.15
C GLU A 100 8.58 11.99 -5.57
#